data_AF-A0A419SH90-F1
#
_entry.id   AF-A0A419SH90-F1
#
_cell.length_a   1.000
_cell.length_b   1.000
_cell.length_c   1.000
_cell.angle_alpha   90.00
_cell.angle_beta   90.00
_cell.angle_gamma   90.00
#
_symmetry.space_group_name_H-M   'P 1'
#
loop_
_entity.id
_entity.type
_entity.pdbx_description
1 polymer ?
#
loop_
_entity_poly.entity_id
_entity_poly.type
_entity_poly.pdbx_seq_one_letter_code
_entity_poly.pdbx_strand_id
1 'polypeptide(L)'
;MLVGEFLNRIQQGETVTGISEALGLHRKTLQRRLRRLGYKWDSDNLRWRWDGKEGSEPLHMSLVDMNMSWSKQLDKSDSQPMNQDKKNIISSPFTLDEIRDLKDMLEQWRQSPDSLSVSEQDLVDRIQQIRNSENEKVRKTIVIDHEIGDRFDDYADKTRLNKSDLLHLAIYELMEKYRLP
;
A
#
# COMPACT_ATOMS: atom_id res chain seq x y z
N MET A 1 3.27 -17.69 18.32
CA MET A 1 4.48 -18.47 18.03
C MET A 1 5.69 -17.57 18.14
N LEU A 2 6.68 -17.99 18.94
CA LEU A 2 7.94 -17.26 19.13
C LEU A 2 8.91 -17.51 17.97
N VAL A 3 9.86 -16.60 17.76
CA VAL A 3 10.91 -16.75 16.73
C VAL A 3 11.75 -18.00 17.00
N GLY A 4 12.15 -18.26 18.24
CA GLY A 4 12.94 -19.45 18.58
C GLY A 4 12.20 -20.77 18.33
N GLU A 5 10.90 -20.82 18.63
CA GLU A 5 10.05 -21.98 18.33
C GLU A 5 9.91 -22.21 16.82
N PHE A 6 9.73 -21.13 16.07
CA PHE A 6 9.64 -21.19 14.62
C PHE A 6 10.92 -21.75 13.99
N LEU A 7 12.09 -21.32 14.45
CA LEU A 7 13.39 -21.81 13.96
C LEU A 7 13.60 -23.29 14.33
N ASN A 8 13.24 -23.70 15.54
CA ASN A 8 13.32 -25.10 15.96
C ASN A 8 12.44 -26.01 15.10
N ARG A 9 11.22 -25.58 14.75
CA ARG A 9 10.31 -26.37 13.89
C ARG A 9 10.86 -26.53 12.48
N ILE A 10 11.49 -25.50 11.91
CA ILE A 10 12.19 -25.60 10.63
C ILE A 10 13.36 -26.59 10.73
N GLN A 11 14.13 -26.55 11.82
CA GLN A 11 15.26 -27.47 12.03
C GLN A 11 14.81 -28.92 12.21
N GLN A 12 13.60 -29.14 12.74
CA GLN A 12 12.96 -30.46 12.85
C GLN A 12 12.41 -30.99 11.50
N GLY A 13 12.56 -30.24 10.41
CA GLY A 13 12.14 -30.65 9.08
C GLY A 13 10.71 -30.23 8.71
N GLU A 14 10.03 -29.43 9.53
CA GLU A 14 8.75 -28.86 9.13
C GLU A 14 8.95 -27.80 8.04
N THR A 15 8.08 -27.83 7.04
CA THR A 15 8.11 -26.83 5.97
C THR A 15 7.54 -25.50 6.46
N VAL A 16 8.13 -24.40 6.00
CA VAL A 16 7.62 -23.04 6.27
C VAL A 16 6.15 -22.90 5.86
N THR A 17 5.71 -23.62 4.83
CA THR A 17 4.32 -23.69 4.39
C THR A 17 3.41 -24.32 5.44
N GLY A 18 3.77 -25.48 6.00
CA GLY A 18 2.97 -26.13 7.05
C GLY A 18 2.87 -25.28 8.32
N ILE A 19 3.97 -24.62 8.72
CA ILE A 19 3.97 -23.70 9.85
C ILE A 19 3.07 -22.48 9.57
N SER A 20 3.05 -22.00 8.32
CA SER A 20 2.25 -20.83 7.93
C SER A 20 0.74 -21.12 7.95
N GLU A 21 0.34 -22.30 7.50
CA GLU A 21 -1.05 -22.78 7.53
C GLU A 21 -1.54 -22.98 8.98
N ALA A 22 -0.72 -23.59 9.83
CA ALA A 22 -1.04 -23.80 11.24
C ALA A 22 -1.24 -22.48 12.02
N LEU A 23 -0.62 -21.39 11.56
CA LEU A 23 -0.70 -20.07 12.18
C LEU A 23 -1.74 -19.16 11.53
N GLY A 24 -2.38 -19.58 10.43
CA GLY A 24 -3.27 -18.72 9.65
C GLY A 24 -2.55 -17.49 9.06
N LEU A 25 -1.23 -17.56 8.86
CA LEU A 25 -0.41 -16.46 8.34
C LEU A 25 0.19 -16.84 7.00
N HIS A 26 0.21 -15.91 6.06
CA HIS A 26 0.85 -16.16 4.77
C HIS A 26 2.38 -16.35 4.91
N ARG A 27 2.97 -17.32 4.19
CA ARG A 27 4.43 -17.59 4.18
C ARG A 27 5.28 -16.33 4.04
N LYS A 28 4.96 -15.47 3.08
CA LYS A 28 5.70 -14.20 2.85
C LYS A 28 5.66 -13.26 4.06
N THR A 29 4.59 -13.29 4.85
CA THR A 29 4.46 -12.48 6.07
C THR A 29 5.47 -12.91 7.12
N LEU A 30 5.62 -14.22 7.36
CA LEU A 30 6.59 -14.77 8.31
C LEU A 30 8.03 -14.45 7.88
N GLN A 31 8.36 -14.66 6.60
CA GLN A 31 9.69 -14.32 6.07
C GLN A 31 10.01 -12.83 6.17
N ARG A 32 9.02 -11.96 5.94
CA ARG A 32 9.19 -10.51 6.08
C ARG A 32 9.42 -10.10 7.54
N ARG A 33 8.71 -10.72 8.49
CA ARG A 33 8.91 -10.49 9.94
C ARG A 33 10.32 -10.89 10.37
N LEU A 34 10.80 -12.05 9.94
CA LEU A 34 12.18 -12.52 10.21
C LEU A 34 13.25 -11.57 9.66
N ARG A 35 13.10 -11.10 8.42
CA ARG A 35 14.03 -10.13 7.81
C ARG A 35 14.09 -8.80 8.58
N ARG A 36 12.96 -8.35 9.15
CA ARG A 36 12.93 -7.15 10.00
C ARG A 36 13.65 -7.33 11.33
N LEU A 37 13.64 -8.56 11.85
CA LEU A 37 14.35 -8.93 13.07
C LEU A 37 15.85 -9.17 12.87
N GLY A 38 16.39 -8.87 11.68
CA GLY A 38 17.81 -9.08 11.37
C GLY A 38 18.15 -10.51 10.94
N TYR A 39 17.16 -11.38 10.68
CA TYR A 39 17.43 -12.71 10.16
C TYR A 39 17.62 -12.69 8.64
N LYS A 40 18.67 -13.34 8.18
CA LYS A 40 18.95 -13.58 6.76
C LYS A 40 18.76 -15.04 6.42
N TRP A 41 18.27 -15.28 5.22
CA TRP A 41 18.22 -16.62 4.67
C TRP A 41 19.61 -17.02 4.22
N ASP A 42 20.10 -18.11 4.79
CA ASP A 42 21.35 -18.77 4.44
C ASP A 42 20.99 -19.94 3.51
N SER A 43 21.28 -19.77 2.21
CA SER A 43 21.00 -20.78 1.18
C SER A 43 21.83 -22.03 1.36
N ASP A 44 23.04 -21.89 1.91
CA ASP A 44 24.03 -22.97 1.98
C ASP A 44 23.67 -23.95 3.09
N ASN A 45 23.07 -23.43 4.16
CA ASN A 45 22.61 -24.22 5.31
C ASN A 45 21.08 -24.34 5.39
N LEU A 46 20.37 -23.86 4.36
CA LEU A 46 18.90 -23.82 4.26
C LEU A 46 18.20 -23.35 5.55
N ARG A 47 18.77 -22.32 6.20
CA ARG A 47 18.30 -21.85 7.52
C ARG A 47 18.24 -20.34 7.60
N TRP A 48 17.49 -19.85 8.58
CA TRP A 48 17.54 -18.44 8.95
C TRP A 48 18.68 -18.24 9.95
N ARG A 49 19.56 -17.30 9.65
CA ARG A 49 20.70 -16.92 10.48
C ARG A 49 20.54 -15.47 10.90
N TRP A 50 20.62 -15.22 12.20
CA TRP A 50 20.64 -13.85 12.72
C TRP A 50 21.98 -13.18 12.35
N ASP A 51 21.93 -11.95 11.82
CA ASP A 51 23.08 -11.31 11.20
C ASP A 51 23.96 -10.48 12.14
N GLY A 52 23.67 -10.48 13.44
CA GLY A 52 24.58 -9.93 14.46
C GLY A 52 24.54 -8.42 14.64
N LYS A 53 23.74 -7.68 13.86
CA LYS A 53 23.93 -6.24 13.72
C LYS A 53 23.31 -5.38 14.81
N GLU A 54 22.31 -5.86 15.54
CA GLU A 54 21.59 -5.03 16.52
C GLU A 54 21.01 -5.87 17.68
N GLY A 55 21.55 -5.66 18.89
CA GLY A 55 21.02 -6.23 20.14
C GLY A 55 21.25 -7.74 20.33
N SER A 56 20.54 -8.32 21.29
CA SER A 56 20.50 -9.78 21.51
C SER A 56 19.53 -10.46 20.54
N GLU A 57 19.82 -11.70 20.18
CA GLU A 57 18.99 -12.48 19.26
C GLU A 57 17.52 -12.52 19.75
N PRO A 58 16.56 -12.00 18.97
CA PRO A 58 15.18 -11.79 19.43
C PRO A 58 14.34 -13.07 19.37
N LEU A 59 14.84 -14.15 19.99
CA LEU A 59 14.19 -15.47 20.02
C LEU A 59 12.83 -15.44 20.74
N HIS A 60 12.69 -14.53 21.71
CA HIS A 60 11.49 -14.35 22.53
C HIS A 60 10.42 -13.48 21.88
N MET A 61 10.65 -12.93 20.68
CA MET A 61 9.64 -12.12 19.99
C MET A 61 8.57 -13.00 19.34
N SER A 62 7.31 -12.55 19.39
CA SER A 62 6.20 -13.23 18.72
C SER A 62 6.17 -12.90 17.23
N LEU A 63 6.26 -13.93 16.39
CA LEU A 63 6.07 -13.80 14.94
C LEU A 63 4.61 -13.59 14.56
N VAL A 64 3.66 -13.76 15.47
CA VAL A 64 2.21 -13.63 15.18
C VAL A 64 1.73 -12.22 15.51
N ASP A 65 2.06 -11.74 16.71
CA ASP A 65 1.56 -10.48 17.29
C ASP A 65 2.32 -9.25 16.80
N MET A 66 3.41 -9.44 16.04
CA MET A 66 4.16 -8.35 15.45
C MET A 66 3.31 -7.57 14.45
N ASN A 67 2.81 -6.41 14.90
CA ASN A 67 2.03 -5.49 14.07
C ASN A 67 2.93 -4.88 12.98
N MET A 68 2.45 -4.91 11.74
CA MET A 68 3.19 -4.40 10.57
C MET A 68 3.20 -2.87 10.47
N SER A 69 2.44 -2.18 11.34
CA SER A 69 2.27 -0.72 11.38
C SER A 69 3.44 0.07 11.98
N TRP A 70 4.54 -0.58 12.39
CA TRP A 70 5.78 0.14 12.70
C TRP A 70 6.52 0.50 11.40
N SER A 71 6.03 1.56 10.76
CA SER A 71 6.73 2.28 9.70
C SER A 71 7.22 3.61 10.27
N LYS A 72 8.53 3.86 10.14
CA LYS A 72 9.32 5.01 10.62
C LYS A 72 9.65 5.02 12.13
N GLN A 73 10.72 4.33 12.50
CA GLN A 73 11.74 4.88 13.39
C GLN A 73 12.88 3.87 13.48
N LEU A 74 13.89 4.06 12.64
CA LEU A 74 15.26 3.62 12.85
C LEU A 74 16.09 4.49 11.91
N ASP A 75 16.13 5.78 12.25
CA ASP A 75 17.19 6.69 11.83
C ASP A 75 17.35 7.75 12.92
N LYS A 76 18.58 7.82 13.44
CA LYS A 76 19.20 8.86 14.26
C LYS A 76 18.90 8.84 15.77
N SER A 77 19.78 8.15 16.48
CA SER A 77 20.34 8.65 17.73
C SER A 77 21.21 9.88 17.43
N ASP A 78 20.81 11.07 17.89
CA ASP A 78 21.62 11.86 18.84
C ASP A 78 20.88 13.14 19.28
N SER A 79 21.08 13.49 20.56
CA SER A 79 20.91 14.82 21.17
C SER A 79 19.51 15.36 21.58
N GLN A 80 19.35 15.38 22.92
CA GLN A 80 18.63 16.31 23.81
C GLN A 80 17.08 16.31 23.97
N PRO A 81 16.60 16.42 25.23
CA PRO A 81 15.17 16.49 25.54
C PRO A 81 14.69 17.94 25.64
N MET A 82 13.54 18.27 25.04
CA MET A 82 12.80 19.46 25.46
C MET A 82 11.28 19.34 25.21
N ASN A 83 10.55 19.53 26.31
CA ASN A 83 9.19 20.05 26.45
C ASN A 83 8.04 19.44 25.62
N GLN A 84 7.24 18.62 26.31
CA GLN A 84 5.83 18.43 25.96
C GLN A 84 4.96 19.40 26.78
N ASP A 85 4.67 20.57 26.22
CA ASP A 85 3.44 21.30 26.54
C ASP A 85 2.39 20.95 25.47
N LYS A 86 1.57 19.95 25.78
CA LYS A 86 0.39 19.60 24.97
C LYS A 86 -0.71 20.62 25.23
N LYS A 87 -0.69 21.74 24.49
CA LYS A 87 -1.90 22.56 24.33
C LYS A 87 -2.78 21.95 23.26
N ASN A 88 -3.89 21.43 23.76
CA ASN A 88 -5.06 20.92 23.06
C ASN A 88 -5.62 22.01 22.13
N ILE A 89 -5.24 22.01 20.84
CA ILE A 89 -5.88 22.84 19.81
C ILE A 89 -7.11 22.07 19.33
N ILE A 90 -8.19 22.17 20.12
CA ILE A 90 -9.53 21.93 19.62
C ILE A 90 -9.83 23.11 18.69
N SER A 91 -9.97 22.82 17.41
CA SER A 91 -10.29 23.75 16.34
C SER A 91 -11.44 24.69 16.74
N SER A 92 -11.19 25.99 16.78
CA SER A 92 -12.27 26.96 16.70
C SER A 92 -13.03 26.73 15.39
N PRO A 93 -14.38 26.79 15.39
CA PRO A 93 -15.11 26.82 14.13
C PRO A 93 -14.68 28.04 13.34
N PHE A 94 -14.46 27.87 12.03
CA PHE A 94 -14.09 28.95 11.12
C PHE A 94 -15.05 30.13 11.29
N THR A 95 -14.49 31.33 11.36
CA THR A 95 -15.26 32.56 11.37
C THR A 95 -16.01 32.72 10.04
N LEU A 96 -17.10 33.50 10.05
CA LEU A 96 -17.91 33.72 8.84
C LEU A 96 -17.09 34.35 7.70
N ASP A 97 -16.11 35.18 8.05
CA ASP A 97 -15.20 35.80 7.09
C ASP A 97 -14.23 34.77 6.52
N GLU A 98 -13.66 33.87 7.33
CA GLU A 98 -12.83 32.76 6.83
C GLU A 98 -13.66 31.79 5.96
N ILE A 99 -14.91 31.51 6.30
CA ILE A 99 -15.81 30.69 5.47
C ILE A 99 -16.09 31.39 4.14
N ARG A 100 -16.24 32.72 4.14
CA ARG A 100 -16.45 33.51 2.93
C ARG A 100 -15.19 33.50 2.07
N ASP A 101 -14.02 33.70 2.67
CA ASP A 101 -12.74 33.64 1.97
C ASP A 101 -12.50 32.26 1.38
N LEU A 102 -12.81 31.19 2.11
CA LEU A 102 -12.73 29.81 1.60
C LEU A 102 -13.70 29.58 0.43
N LYS A 103 -14.91 30.13 0.49
CA LYS A 103 -15.87 30.05 -0.62
C LYS A 103 -15.36 30.82 -1.84
N ASP A 104 -14.86 32.03 -1.66
CA ASP A 104 -14.31 32.85 -2.74
C ASP A 104 -13.06 32.21 -3.37
N MET A 105 -12.18 31.60 -2.56
CA MET A 105 -11.05 30.80 -3.05
C MET A 105 -11.51 29.59 -3.88
N LEU A 106 -12.58 28.92 -3.46
CA LEU A 106 -13.13 27.74 -4.14
C LEU A 106 -13.83 28.12 -5.46
N GLU A 107 -14.48 29.28 -5.49
CA GLU A 107 -15.08 29.87 -6.70
C GLU A 107 -13.99 30.27 -7.70
N GLN A 108 -12.90 30.89 -7.23
CA GLN A 108 -11.72 31.22 -8.04
C GLN A 108 -11.02 29.97 -8.59
N TRP A 109 -10.98 28.89 -7.81
CA TRP A 109 -10.48 27.58 -8.25
C TRP A 109 -11.36 26.92 -9.30
N ARG A 110 -12.70 27.05 -9.22
CA ARG A 110 -13.60 26.60 -10.30
C ARG A 110 -13.41 27.42 -11.58
N GLN A 111 -13.13 28.71 -11.45
CA GLN A 111 -13.02 29.64 -12.57
C GLN A 111 -11.63 29.73 -13.20
N SER A 112 -10.60 29.15 -12.55
CA SER A 112 -9.25 29.02 -13.09
C SER A 112 -9.03 27.58 -13.56
N PRO A 113 -9.42 27.23 -14.80
CA PRO A 113 -9.15 25.92 -15.37
C PRO A 113 -7.68 25.88 -15.79
N ASP A 114 -6.76 25.85 -14.83
CA ASP A 114 -5.44 25.25 -15.05
C ASP A 114 -5.61 23.71 -15.12
N SER A 115 -6.36 23.33 -16.15
CA SER A 115 -6.25 22.24 -17.12
C SER A 115 -5.90 20.80 -16.72
N LEU A 116 -5.86 20.43 -15.44
CA LEU A 116 -5.62 19.03 -15.05
C LEU A 116 -6.64 18.43 -14.07
N SER A 117 -7.35 19.23 -13.27
CA SER A 117 -8.19 18.68 -12.19
C SER A 117 -9.58 18.18 -12.64
N VAL A 118 -10.22 18.84 -13.61
CA VAL A 118 -11.57 18.47 -14.07
C VAL A 118 -11.55 17.12 -14.80
N SER A 119 -10.50 16.85 -15.57
CA SER A 119 -10.31 15.57 -16.27
C SER A 119 -9.99 14.43 -15.30
N GLU A 120 -9.17 14.68 -14.28
CA GLU A 120 -8.86 13.66 -13.27
C GLU A 120 -10.06 13.34 -12.38
N GLN A 121 -10.86 14.36 -12.02
CA GLN A 121 -12.09 14.18 -11.25
C GLN A 121 -13.14 13.41 -12.06
N ASP A 122 -13.37 13.77 -13.32
CA ASP A 122 -14.28 13.03 -14.21
C ASP A 122 -13.82 11.56 -14.39
N LEU A 123 -12.52 11.32 -14.51
CA LEU A 123 -11.96 9.98 -14.63
C LEU A 123 -12.16 9.15 -13.35
N VAL A 124 -11.93 9.75 -12.18
CA VAL A 124 -12.15 9.08 -10.88
C VAL A 124 -13.64 8.77 -10.68
N ASP A 125 -14.54 9.70 -11.01
CA ASP A 125 -15.98 9.52 -10.88
C ASP A 125 -16.49 8.40 -11.80
N ARG A 126 -16.01 8.35 -13.06
CA ARG A 126 -16.31 7.26 -14.01
C ARG A 126 -15.83 5.91 -13.50
N ILE A 127 -14.63 5.83 -12.92
CA ILE A 127 -14.11 4.59 -12.34
C ILE A 127 -14.93 4.15 -11.12
N GLN A 128 -15.38 5.07 -10.28
CA GLN A 128 -16.26 4.76 -9.15
C GLN A 128 -17.60 4.19 -9.64
N GLN A 129 -18.18 4.76 -10.70
CA GLN A 129 -19.41 4.24 -11.30
C GLN A 129 -19.23 2.81 -11.82
N ILE A 130 -18.10 2.51 -12.47
CA ILE A 130 -17.76 1.15 -12.92
C ILE A 130 -17.64 0.18 -11.74
N ARG A 131 -17.00 0.59 -10.64
CA ARG A 131 -16.88 -0.26 -9.44
C ARG A 131 -18.20 -0.53 -8.75
N ASN A 132 -19.07 0.47 -8.72
CA ASN A 132 -20.39 0.39 -8.09
C ASN A 132 -21.41 -0.33 -8.97
N SER A 133 -21.09 -0.62 -10.24
CA SER A 133 -21.94 -1.45 -11.08
C SER A 133 -21.99 -2.88 -10.54
N GLU A 134 -23.21 -3.41 -10.39
CA GLU A 134 -23.44 -4.80 -9.94
C GLU A 134 -23.16 -5.84 -11.03
N ASN A 135 -22.51 -5.44 -12.12
CA ASN A 135 -22.23 -6.32 -13.25
C ASN A 135 -21.17 -7.36 -12.88
N GLU A 136 -21.40 -8.60 -13.31
CA GLU A 136 -20.44 -9.68 -13.13
C GLU A 136 -19.14 -9.39 -13.90
N LYS A 137 -17.99 -9.50 -13.20
CA LYS A 137 -16.68 -9.23 -13.78
C LYS A 137 -16.10 -10.51 -14.39
N VAL A 138 -15.77 -10.45 -15.69
CA VAL A 138 -15.14 -11.57 -16.40
C VAL A 138 -13.63 -11.33 -16.57
N ARG A 139 -12.82 -12.32 -16.19
CA ARG A 139 -11.36 -12.28 -16.44
C ARG A 139 -11.07 -12.46 -17.93
N LYS A 140 -10.21 -11.61 -18.48
CA LYS A 140 -9.69 -11.71 -19.85
C LYS A 140 -8.17 -11.61 -19.86
N THR A 141 -7.55 -12.31 -20.80
CA THR A 141 -6.13 -12.19 -21.13
C THR A 141 -6.02 -11.40 -22.43
N ILE A 142 -5.22 -10.34 -22.44
CA ILE A 142 -5.05 -9.45 -23.60
C ILE A 142 -3.56 -9.45 -23.95
N VAL A 143 -3.25 -9.41 -25.24
CA VAL A 143 -1.89 -9.23 -25.77
C VAL A 143 -1.80 -7.80 -26.29
N ILE A 144 -0.84 -7.04 -25.78
CA ILE A 144 -0.54 -5.66 -26.20
C ILE A 144 0.95 -5.54 -26.48
N ASP A 145 1.30 -4.53 -27.26
CA ASP A 145 2.69 -4.18 -27.52
C ASP A 145 3.44 -3.79 -26.23
N HIS A 146 4.73 -4.10 -26.15
CA HIS A 146 5.55 -3.87 -24.97
C HIS A 146 5.62 -2.38 -24.60
N GLU A 147 5.82 -1.49 -25.58
CA GLU A 147 5.94 -0.05 -25.31
C GLU A 147 4.61 0.52 -24.80
N ILE A 148 3.49 0.03 -25.33
CA ILE A 148 2.16 0.41 -24.87
C ILE A 148 1.91 -0.13 -23.46
N GLY A 149 2.34 -1.35 -23.17
CA GLY A 149 2.27 -1.96 -21.85
C GLY A 149 3.01 -1.14 -20.79
N ASP A 150 4.25 -0.75 -21.06
CA ASP A 150 5.05 0.06 -20.14
C ASP A 150 4.40 1.43 -19.90
N ARG A 151 3.93 2.10 -20.96
CA ARG A 151 3.24 3.39 -20.84
C ARG A 151 1.95 3.29 -20.04
N PHE A 152 1.22 2.19 -20.19
CA PHE A 152 0.00 1.94 -19.44
C PHE A 152 0.30 1.71 -17.96
N ASP A 153 1.35 0.95 -17.66
CA ASP A 153 1.79 0.68 -16.29
C ASP A 153 2.25 1.96 -15.58
N ASP A 154 3.09 2.76 -16.24
CA ASP A 154 3.53 4.07 -15.74
C ASP A 154 2.34 5.01 -15.48
N TYR A 155 1.35 5.00 -16.36
CA TYR A 155 0.15 5.82 -16.22
C TYR A 155 -0.71 5.39 -15.01
N ALA A 156 -0.89 4.07 -14.84
CA ALA A 156 -1.60 3.52 -13.68
C ALA A 156 -0.90 3.86 -12.36
N ASP A 157 0.42 3.80 -12.34
CA ASP A 157 1.22 4.11 -11.14
C ASP A 157 1.17 5.61 -10.79
N LYS A 158 1.23 6.50 -11.79
CA LYS A 158 1.10 7.95 -11.60
C LYS A 158 -0.28 8.35 -11.07
N THR A 159 -1.33 7.78 -11.63
CA THR A 159 -2.72 8.08 -11.24
C THR A 159 -3.18 7.32 -9.99
N ARG A 160 -2.41 6.33 -9.53
CA ARG A 160 -2.74 5.41 -8.42
C ARG A 160 -4.05 4.65 -8.64
N LEU A 161 -4.40 4.42 -9.89
CA LEU A 161 -5.63 3.74 -10.29
C LEU A 161 -5.35 2.26 -10.57
N ASN A 162 -6.39 1.44 -10.43
CA ASN A 162 -6.26 0.02 -10.72
C ASN A 162 -6.22 -0.20 -12.24
N LYS A 163 -5.20 -0.92 -12.70
CA LYS A 163 -5.02 -1.34 -14.10
C LYS A 163 -6.29 -1.98 -14.69
N SER A 164 -6.99 -2.81 -13.91
CA SER A 164 -8.23 -3.45 -14.41
C SER A 164 -9.36 -2.45 -14.65
N ASP A 165 -9.46 -1.39 -13.85
CA ASP A 165 -10.53 -0.40 -14.00
C ASP A 165 -10.21 0.57 -15.14
N LEU A 166 -8.94 0.94 -15.28
CA LEU A 166 -8.46 1.72 -16.44
C LEU A 166 -8.71 0.98 -17.75
N LEU A 167 -8.43 -0.33 -17.81
CA LEU A 167 -8.75 -1.14 -18.98
C LEU A 167 -10.26 -1.24 -19.22
N HIS A 168 -11.06 -1.42 -18.17
CA HIS A 168 -12.51 -1.44 -18.30
C HIS A 168 -13.02 -0.13 -18.91
N LEU A 169 -12.57 1.01 -18.39
CA LEU A 169 -12.95 2.33 -18.89
C LEU A 169 -12.50 2.51 -20.33
N ALA A 170 -11.26 2.16 -20.67
CA ALA A 170 -10.73 2.30 -22.02
C ALA A 170 -11.53 1.47 -23.04
N ILE A 171 -11.91 0.23 -22.68
CA ILE A 171 -12.74 -0.62 -23.53
C ILE A 171 -14.15 -0.03 -23.67
N TYR A 172 -14.74 0.45 -22.57
CA TYR A 172 -16.05 1.08 -22.60
C TYR A 172 -16.07 2.32 -23.50
N GLU A 173 -15.08 3.21 -23.37
CA GLU A 173 -14.93 4.39 -24.22
C GLU A 173 -14.70 4.03 -25.67
N LEU A 174 -13.90 3.00 -25.94
CA LEU A 174 -13.69 2.50 -27.31
C LEU A 174 -15.01 2.00 -27.91
N MET A 175 -15.80 1.24 -27.14
CA MET A 175 -17.09 0.72 -27.57
C MET A 175 -18.11 1.83 -27.84
N GLU A 176 -18.19 2.84 -26.98
CA GLU A 176 -19.05 4.01 -27.19
C GLU A 176 -18.61 4.82 -28.41
N LYS A 177 -17.30 5.07 -28.54
CA LYS A 177 -16.73 5.86 -29.64
C LYS A 177 -16.96 5.21 -31.01
N TYR A 178 -16.88 3.89 -31.07
CA TYR A 178 -17.03 3.12 -32.31
C TYR A 178 -18.25 2.21 -32.25
N ARG A 179 -19.36 2.65 -31.62
CA ARG A 179 -20.64 1.92 -31.70
C ARG A 179 -20.96 1.68 -33.18
N LEU A 180 -20.66 0.47 -33.64
CA LEU A 180 -21.08 -0.03 -34.93
C LEU A 180 -22.61 -0.12 -34.89
N PRO A 181 -23.32 0.38 -35.92
CA PRO A 181 -24.77 0.28 -36.01
C PRO A 181 -25.26 -1.17 -35.99
#